data_AF-A0A3C0KVR2-F1
#
_entry.id   AF-A0A3C0KVR2-F1
#
_cell.length_a   1.000
_cell.length_b   1.000
_cell.length_c   1.000
_cell.angle_alpha   90.00
_cell.angle_beta   90.00
_cell.angle_gamma   90.00
#
_symmetry.space_group_name_H-M   'P 1'
#
loop_
_entity.id
_entity.type
_entity.pdbx_description
1 polymer ?
#
loop_
_entity_poly.entity_id
_entity_poly.type
_entity_poly.pdbx_seq_one_letter_code
_entity_poly.pdbx_strand_id
1 'polypeptide(L)'
;MQTTPWQNYALITYLAGRAPEMNLGKTKLQKLIYFLKTVKNIPLDYSYRFYTYGPYCDELAGDLSYLSAVDALEISFDAGRFGYAVRKGKHAVIPTPHQTTTITQA
;
A
#
# COMPACT_ATOMS: atom_id res chain seq x y z
N MET A 1 -0.28 18.95 2.14
CA MET A 1 -1.19 18.34 3.14
C MET A 1 -0.53 17.06 3.59
N GLN A 2 -0.23 16.91 4.88
CA GLN A 2 0.28 15.64 5.41
C GLN A 2 -0.90 14.65 5.43
N THR A 3 -0.76 13.49 4.79
CA THR A 3 -1.71 12.39 5.00
C THR A 3 -1.44 11.76 6.34
N THR A 4 -2.51 11.48 7.07
CA THR A 4 -2.40 10.79 8.35
C THR A 4 -1.95 9.34 8.12
N PRO A 5 -1.09 8.75 8.95
CA PRO A 5 -0.50 7.42 8.71
C PRO A 5 -1.53 6.32 8.37
N TRP A 6 -2.69 6.35 9.01
CA TRP A 6 -3.77 5.37 8.77
C TRP A 6 -4.37 5.43 7.36
N GLN A 7 -4.32 6.57 6.66
CA GLN A 7 -4.74 6.66 5.25
C GLN A 7 -3.78 5.90 4.34
N ASN A 8 -2.48 5.99 4.61
CA ASN A 8 -1.48 5.23 3.88
C ASN A 8 -1.67 3.72 4.15
N TYR A 9 -1.93 3.34 5.41
CA TYR A 9 -2.19 1.95 5.79
C TYR A 9 -3.42 1.38 5.09
N ALA A 10 -4.52 2.14 5.08
CA ALA A 10 -5.75 1.83 4.38
C ALA A 10 -5.52 1.62 2.87
N LEU A 11 -4.74 2.49 2.22
CA LEU A 11 -4.39 2.33 0.82
C LEU A 11 -3.57 1.06 0.58
N ILE A 12 -2.54 0.81 1.40
CA ILE A 12 -1.67 -0.35 1.28
C ILE A 12 -2.47 -1.65 1.42
N THR A 13 -3.30 -1.78 2.46
CA THR A 13 -4.13 -2.97 2.70
C THR A 13 -5.18 -3.15 1.61
N TYR A 14 -5.78 -2.05 1.11
CA TYR A 14 -6.69 -2.07 -0.03
C TYR A 14 -5.99 -2.61 -1.29
N LEU A 15 -4.80 -2.11 -1.63
CA LEU A 15 -4.04 -2.59 -2.80
C LEU A 15 -3.67 -4.07 -2.68
N ALA A 16 -3.26 -4.52 -1.49
CA ALA A 16 -2.94 -5.92 -1.22
C ALA A 16 -4.17 -6.85 -1.34
N GLY A 17 -5.38 -6.35 -1.07
CA GLY A 17 -6.63 -7.11 -1.22
C GLY A 17 -7.28 -7.05 -2.60
N ARG A 18 -7.01 -6.01 -3.39
CA ARG A 18 -7.69 -5.75 -4.68
C ARG A 18 -7.24 -6.69 -5.80
N ALA A 19 -6.01 -7.21 -5.71
CA ALA A 19 -5.40 -7.94 -6.82
C ALA A 19 -4.52 -9.11 -6.34
N PRO A 20 -5.12 -10.18 -5.77
CA PRO A 20 -4.36 -11.38 -5.38
C PRO A 20 -3.60 -12.00 -6.57
N GLU A 21 -4.15 -11.89 -7.78
CA GLU A 21 -3.54 -12.37 -9.02
C GLU A 21 -2.29 -11.58 -9.47
N MET A 22 -2.16 -10.31 -9.06
CA MET A 22 -1.04 -9.45 -9.51
C MET A 22 0.31 -9.82 -8.86
N ASN A 23 0.30 -10.73 -7.87
CA ASN A 23 1.45 -11.13 -7.07
C ASN A 23 2.33 -9.91 -6.71
N LEU A 24 1.77 -9.03 -5.88
CA LEU A 24 2.44 -7.82 -5.43
C LEU A 24 3.54 -8.21 -4.45
N GLY A 25 4.81 -8.05 -4.85
CA GLY A 25 5.95 -8.11 -3.93
C GLY A 25 6.32 -6.74 -3.39
N LYS A 26 7.17 -6.71 -2.35
CA LYS A 26 7.65 -5.47 -1.69
C LYS A 26 8.13 -4.43 -2.71
N THR A 27 8.96 -4.84 -3.67
CA THR A 27 9.51 -3.95 -4.71
C THR A 27 8.45 -3.45 -5.69
N LYS A 28 7.47 -4.28 -6.08
CA LYS A 28 6.38 -3.83 -6.96
C LYS A 28 5.50 -2.80 -6.26
N LEU A 29 5.25 -3.02 -4.97
CA LEU A 29 4.43 -2.10 -4.16
C LEU A 29 5.10 -0.74 -3.98
N GLN A 30 6.42 -0.71 -3.76
CA GLN A 30 7.23 0.53 -3.75
C GLN A 30 7.00 1.37 -5.02
N LYS A 31 7.08 0.72 -6.19
CA LYS A 31 6.89 1.37 -7.50
C LYS A 31 5.44 1.80 -7.72
N LEU A 32 4.48 0.96 -7.36
CA LEU A 32 3.06 1.27 -7.53
C LEU A 32 2.67 2.50 -6.72
N ILE A 33 3.06 2.56 -5.44
CA ILE A 33 2.76 3.69 -4.56
C ILE A 33 3.46 4.96 -5.05
N TYR A 34 4.69 4.85 -5.56
CA TYR A 34 5.38 5.97 -6.21
C TYR A 34 4.59 6.51 -7.41
N PHE A 35 4.05 5.64 -8.28
CA PHE A 35 3.24 6.08 -9.43
C PHE A 35 1.89 6.66 -9.00
N LEU A 36 1.26 6.15 -7.94
CA LEU A 36 0.05 6.76 -7.38
C LEU A 36 0.32 8.17 -6.85
N LYS A 37 1.46 8.38 -6.18
CA LYS A 37 1.91 9.71 -5.74
C LYS A 37 2.21 10.64 -6.92
N THR A 38 3.01 10.19 -7.88
CA THR A 38 3.60 11.07 -8.93
C THR A 38 2.72 11.25 -10.15
N VAL A 39 2.02 10.19 -10.59
CA VAL A 39 1.19 10.22 -11.82
C VAL A 39 -0.26 10.52 -11.49
N LYS A 40 -0.76 10.00 -10.36
CA LYS A 40 -2.16 10.22 -9.92
C LYS A 40 -2.31 11.34 -8.89
N ASN A 41 -1.22 11.98 -8.48
CA ASN A 41 -1.21 13.07 -7.49
C ASN A 41 -1.94 12.72 -6.18
N ILE A 42 -1.92 11.45 -5.77
CA ILE A 42 -2.47 11.04 -4.47
C ILE A 42 -1.55 11.65 -3.39
N PRO A 43 -2.08 12.35 -2.38
CA PRO A 43 -1.30 13.17 -1.44
C PRO A 43 -0.50 12.34 -0.41
N LEU A 44 0.22 11.31 -0.83
CA LEU A 44 0.99 10.44 0.05
C LEU A 44 2.26 11.13 0.54
N ASP A 45 2.46 11.17 1.85
CA ASP A 45 3.63 11.79 2.49
C ASP A 45 4.86 10.86 2.56
N TYR A 46 5.16 10.18 1.44
CA TYR A 46 6.35 9.34 1.32
C TYR A 46 7.49 10.07 0.63
N SER A 47 8.67 10.02 1.26
CA SER A 47 9.91 10.54 0.71
C SER A 47 10.66 9.45 -0.06
N TYR A 48 10.71 9.60 -1.38
CA TYR A 48 11.36 8.65 -2.28
C TYR A 48 12.76 9.10 -2.66
N ARG A 49 13.68 8.14 -2.74
CA ARG A 49 15.00 8.30 -3.36
C ARG A 49 15.17 7.29 -4.50
N PHE A 50 16.08 7.59 -5.41
CA PHE A 50 16.50 6.61 -6.40
C PHE A 50 17.39 5.54 -5.76
N TYR A 51 17.15 4.28 -6.07
CA TYR A 51 17.89 3.11 -5.58
C TYR A 51 18.11 2.10 -6.71
N THR A 52 18.85 1.02 -6.46
CA THR A 52 19.32 0.02 -7.45
C THR A 52 18.25 -0.45 -8.46
N TYR A 53 16.98 -0.47 -8.08
CA TYR A 53 15.86 -0.94 -8.92
C TYR A 53 14.77 0.11 -9.17
N GLY A 54 15.09 1.38 -8.95
CA GLY A 54 14.19 2.53 -9.13
C GLY A 54 13.81 3.21 -7.81
N PRO A 55 12.67 3.90 -7.75
CA PRO A 55 12.25 4.67 -6.59
C PRO A 55 12.03 3.77 -5.38
N TYR A 56 12.57 4.19 -4.24
CA TYR A 56 12.50 3.47 -2.98
C TYR A 56 12.25 4.43 -1.82
N CYS A 57 11.42 4.02 -0.87
CA CYS A 57 11.06 4.77 0.32
C CYS A 57 11.20 3.87 1.57
N ASP A 58 12.03 4.30 2.53
CA ASP A 58 12.24 3.57 3.79
C ASP A 58 10.98 3.57 4.66
N GLU A 59 10.26 4.69 4.70
CA GLU A 59 9.04 4.86 5.48
C GLU A 59 7.98 3.85 5.05
N LEU A 60 7.78 3.71 3.72
CA LEU A 60 6.90 2.70 3.17
C LEU A 60 7.38 1.27 3.49
N ALA A 61 8.69 1.00 3.47
CA ALA A 61 9.20 -0.32 3.85
C ALA A 61 8.96 -0.62 5.35
N GLY A 62 9.09 0.40 6.20
CA GLY A 62 8.74 0.36 7.61
C GLY A 62 7.26 0.08 7.81
N ASP A 63 6.38 0.78 7.09
CA ASP A 63 4.93 0.58 7.14
C ASP A 63 4.53 -0.84 6.73
N LEU A 64 5.14 -1.41 5.68
CA LEU A 64 4.89 -2.80 5.31
C LEU A 64 5.31 -3.78 6.39
N SER A 65 6.43 -3.51 7.07
CA SER A 65 6.92 -4.33 8.16
C SER A 65 5.99 -4.23 9.38
N TYR A 66 5.53 -3.02 9.72
CA TYR A 66 4.57 -2.78 10.79
C TYR A 66 3.23 -3.45 10.51
N LEU A 67 2.66 -3.25 9.31
CA LEU A 67 1.39 -3.85 8.91
C LEU A 67 1.45 -5.37 8.88
N SER A 68 2.60 -5.95 8.52
CA SER A 68 2.82 -7.39 8.65
C SER A 68 2.88 -7.84 10.11
N ALA A 69 3.53 -7.07 10.99
CA ALA A 69 3.64 -7.41 12.41
C ALA A 69 2.30 -7.39 13.16
N VAL A 70 1.35 -6.54 12.72
CA VAL A 70 -0.02 -6.48 13.29
C VAL A 70 -1.03 -7.35 12.52
N ASP A 71 -0.56 -8.20 11.60
CA ASP A 71 -1.38 -9.11 10.78
C ASP A 71 -2.45 -8.38 9.93
N ALA A 72 -2.16 -7.13 9.55
CA ALA A 72 -2.91 -6.39 8.53
C ALA A 72 -2.44 -6.74 7.11
N LEU A 73 -1.20 -7.20 6.95
CA LEU A 73 -0.67 -7.77 5.71
C LEU A 73 -0.11 -9.17 5.98
N GLU A 74 -0.35 -10.09 5.06
CA GLU A 74 0.39 -11.35 5.00
C GLU A 74 1.52 -11.17 4.00
N ILE A 75 2.77 -11.27 4.47
CA ILE A 75 3.95 -11.20 3.61
C ILE A 75 4.68 -12.54 3.70
N SER A 76 4.60 -13.33 2.63
CA SER A 76 5.22 -14.66 2.54
C SER A 76 6.20 -14.74 1.37
N PHE A 77 7.24 -15.58 1.53
CA PHE A 77 8.15 -15.87 0.44
C PHE A 77 7.52 -16.95 -0.47
N ASP A 78 7.42 -16.63 -1.77
CA ASP A 78 6.95 -17.53 -2.81
C ASP A 78 8.16 -18.07 -3.59
N ALA A 79 8.55 -19.30 -3.27
CA ALA A 79 9.67 -19.98 -3.92
C ALA A 79 9.42 -20.22 -5.42
N GLY A 80 8.16 -20.44 -5.84
CA GLY A 80 7.82 -20.68 -7.24
C GLY A 80 7.95 -19.43 -8.11
N ARG A 81 7.95 -18.24 -7.51
CA ARG A 81 8.07 -16.94 -8.19
C ARG A 81 9.32 -16.16 -7.80
N PHE A 82 10.24 -16.79 -7.06
CA PHE A 82 11.50 -16.22 -6.59
C PHE A 82 11.34 -14.82 -5.98
N GLY A 83 10.44 -14.67 -5.01
CA GLY A 83 10.18 -13.37 -4.39
C GLY A 83 9.19 -13.39 -3.24
N TYR A 84 8.76 -12.21 -2.81
CA TYR A 84 7.72 -12.07 -1.78
C TYR A 84 6.36 -11.83 -2.41
N ALA A 85 5.33 -12.41 -1.81
CA ALA A 85 3.93 -12.08 -2.04
C ALA A 85 3.41 -11.27 -0.85
N VAL A 86 2.77 -10.14 -1.14
CA VAL A 86 2.06 -9.29 -0.18
C VAL A 86 0.59 -9.46 -0.43
N ARG A 87 -0.12 -9.98 0.56
CA ARG A 87 -1.56 -10.22 0.56
C ARG A 87 -2.22 -9.51 1.74
N LYS A 88 -3.53 -9.43 1.69
CA LYS A 88 -4.34 -8.95 2.81
C LYS A 88 -4.17 -9.90 4.01
N GLY A 89 -3.83 -9.34 5.19
CA GLY A 89 -3.78 -10.09 6.45
C GLY A 89 -5.16 -10.22 7.11
N LYS A 90 -5.24 -10.99 8.20
CA LYS A 90 -6.52 -11.30 8.87
C LYS A 90 -7.18 -10.07 9.51
N HIS A 91 -6.37 -9.14 10.02
CA HIS A 91 -6.83 -7.93 10.68
C HIS A 91 -6.92 -6.72 9.76
N ALA A 92 -6.78 -6.89 8.45
CA ALA A 92 -6.95 -5.77 7.53
C ALA A 92 -8.41 -5.30 7.47
N VAL A 93 -8.64 -4.11 8.02
CA VAL A 93 -9.84 -3.32 7.79
C VAL A 93 -9.76 -2.75 6.37
N ILE A 94 -10.60 -3.23 5.46
CA ILE A 94 -10.75 -2.62 4.14
C ILE A 94 -11.64 -1.40 4.35
N PRO A 95 -11.20 -0.19 3.98
CA PRO A 95 -12.11 0.93 3.85
C PRO A 95 -13.14 0.54 2.79
N THR A 96 -14.37 0.28 3.19
CA THR A 96 -15.49 0.23 2.26
C THR A 96 -15.54 1.62 1.62
N PRO A 97 -15.65 1.75 0.28
CA PRO A 97 -15.79 3.06 -0.32
C PRO A 97 -17.01 3.73 0.31
N HIS A 98 -16.77 4.73 1.15
CA HIS A 98 -17.84 5.53 1.72
C HIS A 98 -18.63 6.11 0.55
N GLN A 99 -19.93 5.80 0.51
CA GLN A 99 -20.85 6.50 -0.36
C GLN A 99 -20.67 7.99 -0.09
N THR A 100 -20.27 8.75 -1.10
CA THR A 100 -20.24 10.21 -1.05
C THR A 100 -21.64 10.64 -0.62
N THR A 101 -21.78 11.05 0.65
CA THR A 101 -23.02 11.65 1.11
C THR A 101 -23.12 12.98 0.40
N THR A 102 -23.93 13.01 -0.66
CA THR A 102 -24.37 14.24 -1.30
C THR A 102 -25.10 15.04 -0.22
N ILE A 103 -24.39 15.95 0.43
CA ILE A 103 -25.02 17.03 1.20
C ILE A 103 -25.66 17.96 0.16
N THR A 104 -26.88 17.61 -0.25
CA THR A 104 -27.81 18.56 -0.85
C THR A 104 -28.10 19.61 0.21
N GLN A 105 -27.52 20.80 0.03
CA GLN A 105 -27.96 22.01 0.71
C GLN A 105 -29.43 22.25 0.33
N ALA A 106 -30.27 22.41 1.36
CA ALA A 106 -31.62 22.93 1.29
C ALA A 106 -31.68 24.21 2.12
#